data_AF-A0A670Z2V8-F1
#
_entry.id   AF-A0A670Z2V8-F1
#
_cell.length_a   1.000
_cell.length_b   1.000
_cell.length_c   1.000
_cell.angle_alpha   90.00
_cell.angle_beta   90.00
_cell.angle_gamma   90.00
#
_symmetry.space_group_name_H-M   'P 1'
#
loop_
_entity.id
_entity.type
_entity.pdbx_description
1 polymer ?
#
loop_
_entity_poly.entity_id
_entity_poly.type
_entity_poly.pdbx_seq_one_letter_code
_entity_poly.pdbx_strand_id
1 'polypeptide(L)'
;FGVSRWGFLLLLSSWGGIRPFPCASSHSMKYFYTSISDPSQGLPQFVTVGYVDDQVFVHYDSHSRRTQPRVSWMEKVGKEDPQYWDRNTQIARSNEETFRVNLETLRNRYNQSEGE
;
A
#
# COMPACT_ATOMS: atom_id res chain seq x y z
N PHE A 1 -26.36 50.86 -41.58
CA PHE A 1 -25.58 50.75 -42.83
C PHE A 1 -24.13 50.52 -42.43
N GLY A 2 -23.65 49.27 -42.33
CA GLY A 2 -22.84 48.59 -43.37
C GLY A 2 -21.40 49.17 -43.37
N VAL A 3 -20.28 48.45 -43.27
CA VAL A 3 -19.90 47.10 -43.72
C VAL A 3 -18.64 46.64 -42.93
N SER A 4 -18.47 45.32 -42.82
CA SER A 4 -17.42 44.56 -42.14
C SER A 4 -16.06 44.43 -42.87
N ARG A 5 -15.07 43.88 -42.13
CA ARG A 5 -13.83 43.13 -42.54
C ARG A 5 -12.72 44.00 -43.15
N TRP A 6 -11.42 43.83 -42.89
CA TRP A 6 -10.52 42.66 -42.73
C TRP A 6 -9.43 43.03 -41.69
N GLY A 7 -8.87 42.18 -40.82
CA GLY A 7 -8.27 40.87 -41.05
C GLY A 7 -6.74 41.01 -41.12
N PHE A 8 -6.00 40.70 -40.05
CA PHE A 8 -4.64 40.17 -40.13
C PHE A 8 -4.37 39.26 -38.92
N LEU A 9 -4.33 37.97 -39.22
CA LEU A 9 -3.82 36.90 -38.39
C LEU A 9 -2.29 37.05 -38.28
N LEU A 10 -1.74 37.04 -37.08
CA LEU A 10 -0.38 36.56 -36.88
C LEU A 10 -0.47 35.11 -36.41
N LEU A 11 -0.31 34.20 -37.37
CA LEU A 11 -0.03 32.80 -37.13
C LEU A 11 1.37 32.71 -36.50
N LEU A 12 1.44 32.52 -35.18
CA LEU A 12 2.61 31.88 -34.59
C LEU A 12 2.43 30.37 -34.78
N SER A 13 2.94 29.87 -35.90
CA SER A 13 3.13 28.45 -36.15
C SER A 13 4.10 27.88 -35.11
N SER A 14 3.56 27.42 -33.98
CA SER A 14 4.25 26.52 -33.06
C SER A 14 4.38 25.17 -33.77
N TRP A 15 5.52 24.98 -34.45
CA TRP A 15 5.91 23.69 -34.99
C TRP A 15 5.92 22.66 -33.86
N GLY A 16 5.18 21.57 -34.08
CA GLY A 16 4.95 20.53 -33.08
C GLY A 16 6.24 19.94 -32.52
N GLY A 17 6.56 20.31 -31.29
CA GLY A 17 7.31 19.41 -30.42
C GLY A 17 6.41 18.22 -30.13
N ILE A 18 6.83 17.03 -30.54
CA ILE A 18 6.28 15.77 -30.03
C ILE A 18 6.39 15.89 -28.51
N ARG A 19 5.29 16.19 -27.82
CA ARG A 19 5.22 15.94 -26.38
C ARG A 19 5.36 14.43 -26.29
N PRO A 20 6.45 13.88 -25.70
CA PRO A 20 6.40 12.48 -25.35
C PRO A 20 5.13 12.34 -24.51
N PHE A 21 4.22 11.47 -24.95
CA PHE A 21 3.17 10.98 -24.07
C PHE A 21 3.86 10.68 -22.74
N PRO A 22 3.43 11.25 -21.60
CA PRO A 22 4.06 10.92 -20.34
C PRO A 22 4.07 9.39 -20.29
N CYS A 23 5.29 8.83 -20.28
CA CYS A 23 5.50 7.40 -20.25
C CYS A 23 4.56 6.82 -19.21
N ALA A 24 3.89 5.72 -19.56
CA ALA A 24 2.95 5.04 -18.68
C ALA A 24 3.47 5.05 -17.24
N SER A 25 2.79 5.81 -16.36
CA SER A 25 3.09 5.79 -14.94
C SER A 25 2.93 4.34 -14.49
N SER A 26 4.01 3.72 -14.01
CA SER A 26 3.93 2.37 -13.47
C SER A 26 3.31 2.46 -12.08
N HIS A 27 2.25 1.69 -11.87
CA HIS A 27 1.64 1.54 -10.56
C HIS A 27 2.22 0.32 -9.85
N SER A 28 2.43 0.40 -8.54
CA SER A 28 2.96 -0.71 -7.75
C SER A 28 2.16 -0.94 -6.48
N MET A 29 1.98 -2.21 -6.11
CA MET A 29 1.42 -2.61 -4.82
C MET A 29 2.45 -3.45 -4.07
N LYS A 30 2.73 -3.10 -2.81
CA LYS A 30 3.77 -3.74 -1.99
C LYS A 30 3.19 -4.09 -0.61
N TYR A 31 3.53 -5.26 -0.10
CA TYR A 31 3.21 -5.66 1.28
C TYR A 31 4.49 -5.91 2.05
N PHE A 32 4.58 -5.30 3.23
CA PHE A 32 5.69 -5.50 4.15
C PHE A 32 5.18 -6.27 5.37
N TYR A 33 5.87 -7.36 5.69
CA TYR A 33 5.61 -8.20 6.85
C TYR A 33 6.77 -8.06 7.81
N THR A 34 6.49 -7.64 9.03
CA THR A 34 7.49 -7.49 10.09
C THR A 34 7.07 -8.38 11.25
N SER A 35 7.98 -9.22 11.71
CA SER A 35 7.79 -10.03 12.91
C SER A 35 9.00 -9.89 13.82
N ILE A 36 8.74 -9.72 15.11
CA ILE A 36 9.75 -9.45 16.13
C ILE A 36 9.74 -10.63 17.11
N SER A 37 10.90 -11.19 17.43
CA SER A 37 11.02 -12.33 18.36
C SER A 37 10.74 -11.93 19.80
N ASP A 38 11.24 -10.77 20.21
CA ASP A 38 11.02 -10.18 21.52
C ASP A 38 10.54 -8.73 21.38
N PRO A 39 9.22 -8.48 21.44
CA PRO A 39 8.70 -7.13 21.36
C PRO A 39 9.02 -6.36 22.64
N SER A 40 9.83 -5.31 22.54
CA SER A 40 9.96 -4.31 23.61
C SER A 40 8.57 -3.78 24.01
N GLN A 41 8.39 -3.40 25.28
CA GLN A 41 7.10 -2.97 25.83
C GLN A 41 6.34 -2.02 24.89
N GLY A 42 5.21 -2.49 24.36
CA GLY A 42 4.27 -1.69 23.56
C GLY A 42 4.33 -1.87 22.04
N LEU A 43 5.28 -2.64 21.49
CA LEU A 43 5.28 -2.96 20.06
C LEU A 43 4.55 -4.28 19.75
N PRO A 44 3.75 -4.34 18.67
CA PRO A 44 3.16 -5.60 18.23
C PRO A 44 4.24 -6.56 17.72
N GLN A 45 4.10 -7.84 18.09
CA GLN A 45 4.98 -8.92 17.63
C GLN A 45 4.93 -9.12 16.11
N PHE A 46 3.81 -8.79 15.48
CA PHE A 46 3.64 -8.90 14.03
C PHE A 46 2.86 -7.72 13.45
N VAL A 47 3.34 -7.20 12.32
CA VAL A 47 2.72 -6.11 11.58
C VAL A 47 2.73 -6.43 10.08
N THR A 48 1.62 -6.13 9.41
CA THR A 48 1.55 -6.09 7.94
C THR A 48 1.14 -4.70 7.49
N VAL A 49 1.86 -4.13 6.52
CA VAL A 49 1.53 -2.84 5.90
C VAL A 49 1.46 -3.01 4.39
N GLY A 50 0.34 -2.59 3.79
CA GLY A 50 0.15 -2.58 2.35
C GLY A 50 0.25 -1.16 1.79
N TYR A 51 1.03 -1.02 0.72
CA TYR A 51 1.22 0.21 -0.06
C TYR A 51 0.65 0.05 -1.46
N VAL A 52 0.04 1.10 -1.98
CA VAL A 52 -0.24 1.33 -3.41
C VAL A 52 0.40 2.65 -3.78
N ASP A 53 1.32 2.64 -4.76
CA ASP A 53 2.04 3.84 -5.22
C ASP A 53 2.65 4.66 -4.07
N ASP A 54 3.30 3.94 -3.15
CA ASP A 54 3.95 4.47 -1.94
C ASP A 54 2.98 5.13 -0.92
N GLN A 55 1.67 4.98 -1.11
CA GLN A 55 0.64 5.32 -0.12
C GLN A 55 0.21 4.08 0.68
N VAL A 56 0.31 4.13 2.02
CA VAL A 56 -0.24 3.08 2.88
C VAL A 56 -1.76 3.06 2.76
N PHE A 57 -2.32 1.96 2.28
CA PHE A 57 -3.78 1.80 2.17
C PHE A 57 -4.36 0.86 3.22
N VAL A 58 -3.55 -0.03 3.79
CA VAL A 58 -4.00 -1.04 4.74
C VAL A 58 -2.94 -1.35 5.79
N HIS A 59 -3.38 -1.70 6.99
CA HIS A 59 -2.53 -2.07 8.11
C HIS A 59 -3.16 -3.20 8.93
N TYR A 60 -2.33 -4.11 9.43
CA TYR A 60 -2.66 -5.12 10.42
C TYR A 60 -1.57 -5.15 11.49
N ASP A 61 -1.95 -5.33 12.75
CA ASP A 61 -1.03 -5.59 13.85
C ASP A 61 -1.57 -6.67 14.80
N SER A 62 -0.65 -7.33 15.51
CA SER A 62 -0.99 -8.41 16.45
C SER A 62 -1.67 -7.94 17.74
N HIS A 63 -1.80 -6.63 18.01
CA HIS A 63 -2.60 -6.15 19.14
C HIS A 63 -4.07 -6.06 18.78
N SER A 64 -4.39 -5.41 17.66
CA SER A 64 -5.77 -5.25 17.18
C SER A 64 -6.29 -6.54 16.54
N ARG A 65 -5.38 -7.39 16.02
CA ARG A 65 -5.66 -8.63 15.27
C ARG A 65 -6.75 -8.44 14.21
N ARG A 66 -6.77 -7.26 13.58
CA ARG A 66 -7.72 -6.86 12.55
C ARG A 66 -7.04 -6.05 11.47
N THR A 67 -7.41 -6.31 10.23
CA THR A 67 -6.95 -5.53 9.08
C THR A 67 -7.80 -4.25 8.99
N GLN A 68 -7.15 -3.10 8.96
CA GLN A 68 -7.79 -1.79 8.99
C GLN A 68 -7.42 -0.95 7.76
N PRO A 69 -8.38 -0.22 7.17
CA PRO A 69 -8.08 0.77 6.14
C PRO A 69 -7.24 1.92 6.70
N ARG A 70 -6.33 2.45 5.89
CA ARG A 70 -5.55 3.67 6.20
C ARG A 70 -5.91 4.85 5.31
N VAL A 71 -6.84 4.65 4.39
CA VAL A 71 -7.30 5.63 3.39
C VAL A 71 -8.81 5.51 3.19
N SER A 72 -9.46 6.65 2.96
CA SER A 72 -10.93 6.75 2.89
C SER A 72 -11.56 5.94 1.76
N TRP A 73 -10.84 5.76 0.65
CA TRP A 73 -11.34 4.95 -0.46
C TRP A 73 -11.41 3.46 -0.13
N MET A 74 -10.58 2.96 0.80
CA MET A 74 -10.68 1.59 1.30
C MET A 74 -11.88 1.38 2.22
N GLU A 75 -12.35 2.41 2.93
CA GLU A 75 -13.56 2.29 3.74
C GLU A 75 -14.81 1.97 2.90
N LYS A 76 -14.85 2.48 1.65
CA LYS A 76 -15.92 2.18 0.69
C LYS A 76 -15.94 0.70 0.30
N VAL A 77 -14.76 0.10 0.09
CA VAL A 77 -14.63 -1.33 -0.24
C VAL A 77 -15.28 -2.19 0.84
N GLY A 78 -15.13 -1.85 2.12
CA GLY A 78 -15.79 -2.58 3.21
C GLY A 78 -17.31 -2.46 3.24
N LYS A 79 -17.88 -1.42 2.64
CA LYS A 79 -19.33 -1.25 2.50
C LYS A 79 -19.87 -2.03 1.29
N GLU A 80 -19.08 -2.09 0.22
CA GLU A 80 -19.43 -2.80 -1.02
C GLU A 80 -19.25 -4.32 -0.90
N ASP A 81 -18.19 -4.78 -0.24
CA ASP A 81 -17.92 -6.17 0.11
C ASP A 81 -17.78 -6.31 1.64
N PRO A 82 -18.87 -6.64 2.36
CA PRO A 82 -18.86 -6.81 3.80
C PRO A 82 -17.89 -7.90 4.29
N GLN A 83 -17.51 -8.87 3.44
CA GLN A 83 -16.59 -9.95 3.80
C GLN A 83 -15.12 -9.60 3.52
N TYR A 84 -14.86 -8.50 2.82
CA TYR A 84 -13.50 -8.11 2.41
C TYR A 84 -12.55 -8.05 3.61
N TRP A 85 -12.96 -7.36 4.68
CA TRP A 85 -12.12 -7.15 5.86
C TRP A 85 -11.93 -8.43 6.67
N ASP A 86 -12.96 -9.26 6.78
CA ASP A 86 -12.87 -10.54 7.49
C ASP A 86 -11.92 -11.49 6.77
N ARG A 87 -12.03 -11.61 5.44
CA ARG A 87 -11.11 -12.41 4.62
C ARG A 87 -9.66 -11.93 4.76
N ASN A 88 -9.42 -10.63 4.63
CA ASN A 88 -8.06 -10.08 4.76
C ASN A 88 -7.52 -10.21 6.19
N THR A 89 -8.38 -10.13 7.21
CA THR A 89 -8.00 -10.36 8.60
C THR A 89 -7.61 -11.83 8.83
N GLN A 90 -8.35 -12.77 8.26
CA GLN A 90 -8.00 -14.20 8.35
C GLN A 90 -6.66 -14.50 7.67
N ILE A 91 -6.40 -13.92 6.50
CA ILE A 91 -5.10 -14.03 5.81
C ILE A 91 -3.97 -13.46 6.68
N ALA A 92 -4.16 -12.27 7.25
CA ALA A 92 -3.14 -11.65 8.09
C ALA A 92 -2.86 -12.46 9.37
N ARG A 93 -3.89 -13.04 10.00
CA ARG A 93 -3.73 -13.96 11.15
C ARG A 93 -2.99 -15.25 10.77
N SER A 94 -3.27 -15.80 9.59
CA SER A 94 -2.55 -16.98 9.07
C SER A 94 -1.07 -16.67 8.85
N ASN A 95 -0.77 -15.46 8.33
CA ASN A 95 0.60 -14.99 8.18
C ASN A 95 1.27 -14.76 9.54
N GLU A 96 0.58 -14.16 10.50
CA GLU A 96 1.09 -13.98 11.87
C GLU A 96 1.57 -15.30 12.49
N GLU A 97 0.74 -16.36 12.42
CA GLU A 97 1.13 -17.69 12.93
C GLU A 97 2.30 -18.30 12.14
N THR A 98 2.31 -18.13 10.81
CA THR A 98 3.41 -18.62 9.97
C THR A 98 4.73 -17.93 10.34
N PHE A 99 4.72 -16.61 10.52
CA PHE A 99 5.91 -15.86 10.91
C PHE A 99 6.37 -16.17 12.33
N ARG A 100 5.45 -16.41 13.26
CA ARG A 100 5.78 -16.89 14.62
C ARG A 100 6.57 -18.20 14.58
N VAL A 101 6.09 -19.19 13.82
CA VAL A 101 6.79 -20.48 13.66
C VAL A 101 8.13 -20.31 12.93
N ASN A 102 8.19 -19.42 11.93
CA ASN A 102 9.44 -19.12 11.23
C ASN A 102 10.47 -18.48 12.16
N LEU A 103 10.08 -17.57 13.05
CA LEU A 103 10.98 -16.96 14.02
C LEU A 103 11.56 -18.01 14.98
N GLU A 104 10.72 -18.91 15.51
CA GLU A 104 11.18 -20.02 16.34
C GLU A 104 12.16 -20.94 15.59
N THR A 105 11.83 -21.27 14.33
CA THR A 105 12.69 -22.09 13.47
C THR A 105 14.03 -21.42 13.19
N LEU A 106 14.04 -20.12 12.88
CA LEU A 106 15.26 -19.35 12.62
C LEU A 106 16.11 -19.27 13.89
N ARG A 107 15.50 -18.98 15.03
CA ARG A 107 16.17 -18.93 16.34
C ARG A 107 16.89 -20.25 16.65
N ASN A 108 16.22 -21.38 16.43
CA ASN A 108 16.83 -22.71 16.59
C ASN A 108 17.98 -22.96 15.61
N ARG A 109 17.82 -22.61 14.32
CA ARG A 109 18.86 -22.81 13.29
C ARG A 109 20.13 -22.00 13.57
N TYR A 110 19.99 -20.82 14.15
CA TYR A 110 21.12 -19.96 14.49
C TYR A 110 21.63 -20.17 15.93
N ASN A 111 21.17 -21.21 16.63
CA ASN A 111 21.54 -21.54 18.01
C ASN A 111 21.40 -20.33 18.96
N GLN A 112 20.36 -19.52 18.78
CA GLN A 112 20.09 -18.36 19.63
C GLN A 112 19.26 -18.79 20.85
N SER A 113 19.88 -18.89 22.02
CA SER A 113 19.17 -18.82 23.32
C SER A 113 18.66 -17.39 23.53
N GLU A 114 17.66 -17.19 24.41
CA GLU A 114 16.88 -15.94 24.55
C GLU A 114 17.72 -14.67 24.43
N GLY A 115 17.19 -13.66 23.72
CA GLY A 115 17.83 -12.35 23.62
C GLY A 115 18.04 -11.75 25.01
N GLU A 116 19.22 -11.17 25.23
CA GLU A 116 19.54 -10.41 26.45
C GLU A 116 18.68 -9.15 26.60
#